data_AF-A0A096A6Q4-F1
#
_entry.id   AF-A0A096A6Q4-F1
#
_cell.length_a   1.000
_cell.length_b   1.000
_cell.length_c   1.000
_cell.angle_alpha   90.00
_cell.angle_beta   90.00
_cell.angle_gamma   90.00
#
_symmetry.space_group_name_H-M   'P 1'
#
loop_
_entity.id
_entity.type
_entity.pdbx_description
1 polymer ?
#
loop_
_entity_poly.entity_id
_entity_poly.type
_entity_poly.pdbx_seq_one_letter_code
_entity_poly.pdbx_strand_id
1 'polypeptide(L)'
;MIGSGGFLFFCPKNFHPKPILSSDKYITTGQAIGDLINHPEDLAFNHVPTKHRPEMQERILACPEGKSLYKGYSDAWKKCPWDEASCTIKENHGGVNIHPKLPRVLTAREMARLQSFPDNFIFEGPKNKQLVQIGNAVPPLLGKAIGLAIRVSAHDI
;
A
#
# COMPACT_ATOMS: atom_id res chain seq x y z
N MET A 1 38.32 31.84 40.16
CA MET A 1 38.38 31.60 38.70
C MET A 1 38.44 30.11 38.44
N ILE A 2 37.34 29.51 38.01
CA ILE A 2 37.24 28.32 37.12
C ILE A 2 35.76 28.16 36.80
N GLY A 3 35.35 28.62 35.62
CA GLY A 3 33.97 28.53 35.14
C GLY A 3 33.68 27.12 34.64
N SER A 4 32.72 26.45 35.27
CA SER A 4 32.15 25.17 34.83
C SER A 4 31.28 25.39 33.59
N GLY A 5 31.91 25.57 32.43
CA GLY A 5 31.26 25.56 31.14
C GLY A 5 30.87 24.14 30.77
N GLY A 6 29.73 23.66 31.29
CA GLY A 6 29.10 22.45 30.81
C GLY A 6 28.73 22.65 29.35
N PHE A 7 29.42 21.95 28.44
CA PHE A 7 28.94 21.74 27.08
C PHE A 7 27.65 20.92 27.19
N LEU A 8 26.53 21.60 27.35
CA LEU A 8 25.22 21.06 27.01
C LEU A 8 25.29 20.71 25.52
N PHE A 9 25.50 19.44 25.21
CA PHE A 9 25.11 18.88 23.92
C PHE A 9 23.59 19.06 23.82
N PHE A 10 23.17 20.23 23.36
CA PHE A 10 21.84 20.43 22.81
C PHE A 10 21.79 19.48 21.61
N CYS A 11 21.16 18.31 21.76
CA CYS A 11 20.83 17.47 20.62
C CYS A 11 19.83 18.28 19.78
N PRO A 12 20.27 18.91 18.67
CA PRO A 12 19.42 19.84 17.98
C PRO A 12 18.46 19.02 17.14
N LYS A 13 17.17 19.15 17.44
CA LYS A 13 16.03 18.75 16.58
C LYS A 13 15.98 17.27 16.18
N ASN A 14 14.86 16.63 16.55
CA ASN A 14 14.45 15.38 15.96
C ASN A 14 14.46 15.45 14.41
N PHE A 15 15.35 14.67 13.77
CA PHE A 15 15.50 14.57 12.31
C PHE A 15 14.53 13.57 11.66
N HIS A 16 13.70 12.89 12.45
CA HIS A 16 12.71 11.98 11.90
C HIS A 16 11.62 12.77 11.17
N PRO A 17 11.09 12.24 10.05
CA PRO A 17 9.93 12.82 9.40
C PRO A 17 8.80 13.03 10.41
N LYS A 18 8.30 14.26 10.50
CA LYS A 18 7.07 14.52 11.26
C LYS A 18 5.92 13.74 10.60
N PRO A 19 4.99 13.15 11.37
CA PRO A 19 3.84 12.46 10.80
C PRO A 19 3.05 13.38 9.86
N ILE A 20 2.82 12.91 8.62
CA ILE A 20 1.93 13.60 7.67
C ILE A 20 0.46 13.34 8.03
N LEU A 21 0.17 12.16 8.57
CA LEU A 21 -1.14 11.72 9.00
C LEU A 21 -1.13 11.51 10.51
N SER A 22 -2.25 11.84 11.15
CA SER A 22 -2.51 11.55 12.56
C SER A 22 -3.20 10.19 12.69
N SER A 23 -3.17 9.58 13.88
CA SER A 23 -3.69 8.22 14.10
C SER A 23 -5.19 8.09 13.87
N ASP A 24 -5.95 9.17 14.05
CA ASP A 24 -7.38 9.30 13.73
C ASP A 24 -7.66 9.33 12.22
N LYS A 25 -6.64 9.57 11.38
CA LYS A 25 -6.72 9.55 9.91
C LYS A 25 -6.28 8.22 9.31
N TYR A 26 -6.29 7.16 10.12
CA TYR A 26 -6.00 5.81 9.65
C TYR A 26 -7.01 5.39 8.57
N ILE A 27 -6.50 4.99 7.41
CA ILE A 27 -7.31 4.53 6.28
C ILE A 27 -7.22 3.01 6.22
N THR A 28 -8.36 2.35 6.40
CA THR A 28 -8.51 0.90 6.23
C THR A 28 -8.50 0.51 4.76
N THR A 29 -8.28 -0.78 4.48
CA THR A 29 -8.38 -1.31 3.10
C THR A 29 -9.74 -0.98 2.50
N GLY A 30 -10.83 -1.21 3.24
CA GLY A 30 -12.19 -0.95 2.78
C GLY A 30 -12.45 0.52 2.44
N GLN A 31 -11.92 1.45 3.24
CA GLN A 31 -12.02 2.89 2.93
C GLN A 31 -11.22 3.28 1.69
N ALA A 32 -10.09 2.62 1.41
CA ALA A 32 -9.24 2.95 0.27
C ALA A 32 -9.78 2.44 -1.07
N ILE A 33 -10.42 1.26 -1.09
CA ILE A 33 -10.80 0.58 -2.35
C ILE A 33 -12.29 0.25 -2.46
N GLY A 34 -13.10 0.52 -1.45
CA GLY A 34 -14.49 0.04 -1.40
C GLY A 34 -15.40 0.63 -2.48
N ASP A 35 -15.16 1.87 -2.90
CA ASP A 35 -15.83 2.50 -4.04
C ASP A 35 -15.52 1.79 -5.37
N LEU A 36 -14.35 1.15 -5.49
CA LEU A 36 -13.93 0.45 -6.70
C LEU A 36 -14.63 -0.91 -6.90
N ILE A 37 -15.33 -1.43 -5.89
CA ILE A 37 -16.08 -2.68 -6.01
C ILE A 37 -17.16 -2.58 -7.09
N ASN A 38 -17.80 -1.41 -7.19
CA ASN A 38 -18.87 -1.14 -8.14
C ASN A 38 -18.38 -0.41 -9.39
N HIS A 39 -17.08 -0.11 -9.49
CA HIS A 39 -16.50 0.52 -10.67
C HIS A 39 -16.44 -0.50 -11.81
N PRO A 40 -16.87 -0.13 -13.04
CA PRO A 40 -16.75 -1.03 -14.18
C PRO A 40 -15.28 -1.35 -14.50
N GLU A 41 -15.06 -2.45 -15.22
CA GLU A 41 -13.75 -2.73 -15.79
C GLU A 41 -13.30 -1.56 -16.67
N ASP A 42 -12.12 -1.01 -16.39
CA ASP A 42 -11.57 0.15 -17.08
C ASP A 42 -10.06 -0.01 -17.27
N LEU A 43 -9.65 -0.18 -18.53
CA LEU A 43 -8.26 -0.32 -18.91
C LEU A 43 -7.47 0.99 -18.74
N ALA A 44 -8.07 2.13 -19.06
CA ALA A 44 -7.42 3.44 -18.96
C ALA A 44 -7.15 3.83 -17.50
N PHE A 45 -7.97 3.32 -16.58
CA PHE A 45 -7.82 3.55 -15.15
C PHE A 45 -6.97 2.50 -14.41
N ASN A 46 -6.41 1.51 -15.13
CA ASN A 46 -5.74 0.33 -14.55
C ASN A 46 -6.64 -0.54 -13.65
N HIS A 47 -7.96 -0.47 -13.82
CA HIS A 47 -8.94 -1.25 -13.06
C HIS A 47 -9.46 -2.43 -13.89
N VAL A 48 -8.63 -3.48 -14.03
CA VAL A 48 -8.99 -4.70 -14.78
C VAL A 48 -8.98 -5.93 -13.87
N PRO A 49 -10.17 -6.43 -13.46
CA PRO A 49 -10.31 -7.62 -12.63
C PRO A 49 -9.69 -8.88 -13.25
N THR A 50 -9.11 -9.75 -12.42
CA THR A 50 -8.70 -11.09 -12.87
C THR A 50 -9.91 -12.02 -12.85
N LYS A 51 -10.19 -12.70 -13.97
CA LYS A 51 -11.24 -13.70 -14.08
C LYS A 51 -10.69 -15.07 -13.63
N HIS A 52 -11.09 -15.53 -12.46
CA HIS A 52 -10.70 -16.83 -11.93
C HIS A 52 -11.72 -17.92 -12.32
N ARG A 53 -11.26 -19.17 -12.36
CA ARG A 53 -12.14 -20.35 -12.50
C ARG A 53 -13.06 -20.48 -11.28
N PRO A 54 -14.27 -21.04 -11.42
CA PRO A 54 -15.23 -21.17 -10.31
C PRO A 54 -14.65 -21.84 -9.05
N GLU A 55 -13.92 -22.95 -9.22
CA GLU A 55 -13.24 -23.64 -8.11
C GLU A 55 -12.28 -22.73 -7.32
N MET A 56 -11.55 -21.87 -8.04
CA MET A 56 -10.64 -20.92 -7.41
C MET A 56 -11.40 -19.79 -6.70
N GLN A 57 -12.54 -19.37 -7.23
CA GLN A 57 -13.41 -18.39 -6.59
C GLN A 57 -13.94 -18.91 -5.25
N GLU A 58 -14.39 -20.16 -5.19
CA GLU A 58 -14.82 -20.82 -3.95
C GLU A 58 -13.70 -20.87 -2.91
N ARG A 59 -12.50 -21.26 -3.33
CA ARG A 59 -11.30 -21.25 -2.49
C ARG A 59 -10.98 -19.85 -1.94
N ILE A 60 -11.06 -18.83 -2.79
CA ILE A 60 -10.87 -17.43 -2.39
C ILE A 60 -11.92 -17.01 -1.37
N LEU A 61 -13.21 -17.33 -1.59
CA LEU A 61 -14.29 -16.99 -0.67
C LEU A 61 -14.11 -17.63 0.70
N ALA A 62 -13.73 -18.92 0.74
CA ALA A 62 -13.48 -19.66 1.96
C ALA A 62 -12.23 -19.20 2.74
N CYS A 63 -11.30 -18.49 2.09
CA CYS A 63 -10.10 -17.96 2.74
C CYS A 63 -10.45 -16.86 3.76
N PRO A 64 -10.09 -16.97 5.04
CA PRO A 64 -10.33 -15.90 6.01
C PRO A 64 -9.49 -14.64 5.71
N GLU A 65 -10.00 -13.47 6.09
CA GLU A 65 -9.26 -12.21 6.02
C GLU A 65 -7.94 -12.29 6.82
N GLY A 66 -6.88 -11.66 6.31
CA GLY A 66 -5.54 -11.69 6.87
C GLY A 66 -4.79 -13.03 6.72
N LYS A 67 -5.43 -14.06 6.16
CA LYS A 67 -4.82 -15.38 5.93
C LYS A 67 -4.45 -15.60 4.48
N SER A 68 -3.52 -16.53 4.29
CA SER A 68 -3.10 -17.03 2.98
C SER A 68 -3.97 -18.21 2.56
N LEU A 69 -4.21 -18.32 1.26
CA LEU A 69 -4.85 -19.48 0.67
C LEU A 69 -3.99 -20.74 0.74
N TYR A 70 -2.66 -20.61 0.78
CA TYR A 70 -1.72 -21.72 0.75
C TYR A 70 -1.02 -21.90 2.10
N LYS A 71 -1.13 -23.11 2.66
CA LYS A 71 -0.42 -23.48 3.88
C LYS A 71 1.10 -23.42 3.65
N GLY A 72 1.85 -22.94 4.63
CA GLY A 72 3.30 -22.78 4.56
C GLY A 72 3.77 -21.50 3.86
N TYR A 73 2.88 -20.77 3.18
CA TYR A 73 3.18 -19.49 2.56
C TYR A 73 2.33 -18.41 3.21
N SER A 74 2.81 -17.78 4.28
CA SER A 74 2.06 -16.79 5.08
C SER A 74 1.52 -15.61 4.27
N ASP A 75 2.11 -15.39 3.10
CA ASP A 75 2.11 -14.11 2.43
C ASP A 75 1.88 -14.21 0.91
N ALA A 76 1.64 -15.42 0.39
CA ALA A 76 1.20 -15.67 -0.99
C ALA A 76 -0.33 -15.81 -1.00
N TRP A 77 -1.02 -15.26 -2.00
CA TRP A 77 -2.50 -15.32 -2.07
C TRP A 77 -3.17 -14.98 -0.72
N LYS A 78 -2.69 -13.90 -0.10
CA LYS A 78 -3.17 -13.43 1.20
C LYS A 78 -4.39 -12.54 1.02
N LYS A 79 -5.49 -12.84 1.70
CA LYS A 79 -6.69 -12.00 1.71
C LYS A 79 -6.43 -10.77 2.56
N CYS A 80 -6.54 -9.59 1.94
CA CYS A 80 -6.44 -8.35 2.69
C CYS A 80 -7.59 -8.28 3.73
N PRO A 81 -7.34 -7.77 4.94
CA PRO A 81 -8.39 -7.45 5.88
C PRO A 81 -9.18 -6.23 5.40
N TRP A 82 -10.48 -6.18 5.65
CA TRP A 82 -11.33 -5.07 5.22
C TRP A 82 -11.21 -3.84 6.13
N ASP A 83 -11.33 -4.06 7.43
CA ASP A 83 -11.38 -3.02 8.46
C ASP A 83 -10.01 -2.71 9.09
N GLU A 84 -8.93 -3.21 8.47
CA GLU A 84 -7.54 -2.95 8.86
C GLU A 84 -6.72 -2.51 7.64
N ALA A 85 -5.47 -2.11 7.87
CA ALA A 85 -4.50 -1.82 6.82
C ALA A 85 -4.29 -3.04 5.93
N SER A 86 -4.04 -2.78 4.66
CA SER A 86 -3.81 -3.85 3.70
C SER A 86 -2.60 -4.69 4.09
N CYS A 87 -2.59 -5.93 3.62
CA CYS A 87 -1.36 -6.70 3.55
C CYS A 87 -0.33 -5.95 2.69
N THR A 88 0.95 -6.22 2.88
CA THR A 88 2.01 -5.68 2.02
C THR A 88 1.68 -5.97 0.55
N ILE A 89 1.63 -4.90 -0.24
CA ILE A 89 1.47 -4.98 -1.69
C ILE A 89 2.81 -5.43 -2.26
N LYS A 90 2.81 -6.52 -3.04
CA LYS A 90 4.03 -7.14 -3.54
C LYS A 90 3.91 -7.48 -5.02
N GLU A 91 5.05 -7.52 -5.68
CA GLU A 91 5.21 -8.22 -6.95
C GLU A 91 5.38 -9.72 -6.64
N ASN A 92 4.50 -10.56 -7.19
CA ASN A 92 4.69 -12.01 -7.18
C ASN A 92 3.85 -12.64 -8.29
N HIS A 93 4.23 -12.37 -9.54
CA HIS A 93 3.68 -13.04 -10.73
C HIS A 93 2.14 -13.04 -10.84
N GLY A 94 1.48 -11.98 -10.35
CA GLY A 94 0.06 -11.72 -10.60
C GLY A 94 -0.96 -12.29 -9.61
N GLY A 95 -0.56 -12.80 -8.44
CA GLY A 95 -1.50 -13.50 -7.54
C GLY A 95 -1.27 -13.38 -6.02
N VAL A 96 -0.85 -12.22 -5.51
CA VAL A 96 -0.40 -12.14 -4.09
C VAL A 96 -1.46 -11.66 -3.12
N ASN A 97 -2.25 -10.67 -3.52
CA ASN A 97 -3.21 -10.00 -2.64
C ASN A 97 -4.63 -10.30 -3.12
N ILE A 98 -5.38 -11.05 -2.31
CA ILE A 98 -6.78 -11.37 -2.56
C ILE A 98 -7.65 -10.19 -2.09
N HIS A 99 -8.67 -9.85 -2.87
CA HIS A 99 -9.65 -8.83 -2.51
C HIS A 99 -10.47 -9.28 -1.29
N PRO A 100 -10.70 -8.42 -0.27
CA PRO A 100 -11.37 -8.84 0.96
C PRO A 100 -12.80 -9.37 0.73
N LYS A 101 -13.55 -8.71 -0.17
CA LYS A 101 -14.99 -8.97 -0.38
C LYS A 101 -15.36 -9.64 -1.71
N LEU A 102 -14.42 -9.82 -2.63
CA LEU A 102 -14.72 -10.29 -3.98
C LEU A 102 -13.89 -11.55 -4.28
N PRO A 103 -14.41 -12.50 -5.06
CA PRO A 103 -13.73 -13.76 -5.36
C PRO A 103 -12.61 -13.59 -6.41
N ARG A 104 -11.74 -12.59 -6.22
CA ARG A 104 -10.64 -12.23 -7.12
C ARG A 104 -9.45 -11.67 -6.37
N VAL A 105 -8.32 -11.61 -7.04
CA VAL A 105 -7.20 -10.76 -6.61
C VAL A 105 -7.51 -9.27 -6.80
N LEU A 106 -6.75 -8.43 -6.12
CA LEU A 106 -6.81 -6.98 -6.30
C LEU A 106 -6.50 -6.60 -7.76
N THR A 107 -7.15 -5.55 -8.25
CA THR A 107 -6.77 -4.91 -9.52
C THR A 107 -5.51 -4.05 -9.34
N ALA A 108 -4.86 -3.67 -10.45
CA ALA A 108 -3.71 -2.78 -10.38
C ALA A 108 -4.09 -1.43 -9.72
N ARG A 109 -5.24 -0.86 -10.06
CA ARG A 109 -5.76 0.36 -9.42
C ARG A 109 -5.95 0.21 -7.91
N GLU A 110 -6.55 -0.88 -7.45
CA GLU A 110 -6.74 -1.13 -6.01
C GLU A 110 -5.39 -1.22 -5.29
N MET A 111 -4.43 -1.95 -5.87
CA MET A 111 -3.06 -2.03 -5.33
C MET A 111 -2.36 -0.67 -5.32
N ALA A 112 -2.55 0.14 -6.36
CA ALA A 112 -1.97 1.48 -6.46
C ALA A 112 -2.49 2.41 -5.34
N ARG A 113 -3.81 2.40 -5.06
CA ARG A 113 -4.39 3.16 -3.95
C ARG A 113 -3.86 2.70 -2.59
N LEU A 114 -3.71 1.40 -2.38
CA LEU A 114 -3.12 0.86 -1.15
C LEU A 114 -1.62 1.20 -1.01
N GLN A 115 -0.93 1.41 -2.12
CA GLN A 115 0.41 2.00 -2.18
C GLN A 115 0.40 3.54 -2.15
N SER A 116 -0.73 4.20 -1.88
CA SER A 116 -0.89 5.65 -1.82
C SER A 116 -0.62 6.44 -3.12
N PHE A 117 -0.67 5.76 -4.27
CA PHE A 117 -0.66 6.46 -5.57
C PHE A 117 -1.98 7.20 -5.78
N PRO A 118 -1.94 8.43 -6.35
CA PRO A 118 -3.15 9.13 -6.72
C PRO A 118 -3.82 8.47 -7.94
N ASP A 119 -5.12 8.64 -8.05
CA ASP A 119 -5.93 8.03 -9.12
C ASP A 119 -5.57 8.51 -10.52
N ASN A 120 -5.00 9.72 -10.63
CA ASN A 120 -4.51 10.27 -11.90
C ASN A 120 -3.10 9.76 -12.30
N PHE A 121 -2.45 8.94 -11.47
CA PHE A 121 -1.22 8.25 -11.85
C PHE A 121 -1.59 6.96 -12.60
N ILE A 122 -1.26 6.89 -13.88
CA ILE A 122 -1.59 5.78 -14.76
C ILE A 122 -0.33 4.95 -15.02
N PHE A 123 -0.43 3.64 -14.80
CA PHE A 123 0.66 2.70 -15.04
C PHE A 123 0.60 2.20 -16.48
N GLU A 124 1.71 2.30 -17.19
CA GLU A 124 1.82 1.86 -18.57
C GLU A 124 2.30 0.41 -18.71
N GLY A 125 2.08 -0.16 -19.89
CA GLY A 125 2.47 -1.52 -20.24
C GLY A 125 1.41 -2.57 -19.89
N PRO A 126 1.70 -3.86 -20.16
CA PRO A 126 0.76 -4.94 -19.88
C PRO A 126 0.52 -5.11 -18.37
N LYS A 127 -0.63 -5.67 -17.99
CA LYS A 127 -1.07 -5.82 -16.58
C LYS A 127 0.02 -6.38 -15.67
N ASN A 128 0.73 -7.43 -16.09
CA ASN A 128 1.83 -8.00 -15.29
C ASN A 128 2.94 -6.99 -14.98
N LYS A 129 3.30 -6.11 -15.93
CA LYS A 129 4.30 -5.06 -15.74
C LYS A 129 3.77 -3.90 -14.89
N GLN A 130 2.48 -3.58 -14.97
CA GLN A 130 1.85 -2.63 -14.06
C GLN A 130 1.94 -3.14 -12.62
N LEU A 131 1.61 -4.42 -12.37
CA LEU A 131 1.72 -5.03 -11.05
C LEU A 131 3.16 -5.05 -10.51
N VAL A 132 4.16 -5.27 -11.38
CA VAL A 132 5.58 -5.19 -11.02
C VAL A 132 5.97 -3.77 -10.58
N GLN A 133 5.55 -2.76 -11.34
CA GLN A 133 5.81 -1.36 -10.99
C GLN A 133 5.21 -1.01 -9.62
N ILE A 134 3.95 -1.38 -9.38
CA ILE A 134 3.24 -1.08 -8.13
C ILE A 134 3.81 -1.85 -6.94
N GLY A 135 4.10 -3.14 -7.12
CA GLY A 135 4.59 -4.02 -6.07
C GLY A 135 6.00 -3.66 -5.59
N ASN A 136 6.84 -3.13 -6.47
CA ASN A 136 8.22 -2.74 -6.16
C ASN A 136 8.36 -1.25 -5.80
N ALA A 137 7.29 -0.46 -5.91
CA ALA A 137 7.32 0.96 -5.61
C ALA A 137 7.42 1.24 -4.11
N VAL A 138 8.05 2.37 -3.79
CA VAL A 138 7.91 3.03 -2.48
C VAL A 138 6.60 3.83 -2.50
N PRO A 139 5.72 3.70 -1.49
CA PRO A 139 4.48 4.47 -1.44
C PRO A 139 4.73 6.00 -1.55
N PRO A 140 4.02 6.75 -2.42
CA PRO A 140 4.24 8.19 -2.56
C PRO A 140 4.10 9.01 -1.26
N LEU A 141 3.18 8.64 -0.35
CA LEU A 141 3.07 9.32 0.94
C LEU A 141 4.29 9.09 1.84
N LEU A 142 4.90 7.90 1.79
CA LEU A 142 6.15 7.62 2.49
C LEU A 142 7.31 8.42 1.86
N GLY A 143 7.42 8.42 0.53
CA GLY A 143 8.41 9.22 -0.19
C GLY A 143 8.29 10.71 0.13
N LYS A 144 7.06 11.24 0.20
CA LYS A 144 6.78 12.63 0.60
C LYS A 144 7.25 12.93 2.02
N ALA A 145 7.02 12.04 2.98
CA ALA A 145 7.46 12.23 4.37
C ALA A 145 8.99 12.34 4.46
N ILE A 146 9.70 11.44 3.78
CA ILE A 146 11.16 11.47 3.73
C ILE A 146 11.67 12.74 3.03
N GLY A 147 11.09 13.09 1.88
CA GLY A 147 11.48 14.30 1.14
C GLY A 147 11.30 15.59 1.95
N LEU A 148 10.19 15.71 2.69
CA LEU A 148 9.96 16.86 3.58
C LEU A 148 10.98 16.91 4.73
N ALA A 149 11.35 15.78 5.31
CA ALA A 149 12.37 15.72 6.36
C ALA A 149 13.76 16.18 5.85
N ILE A 150 14.10 15.78 4.62
CA ILE A 150 15.33 16.24 3.95
C ILE A 150 15.31 17.75 3.75
N ARG A 151 14.21 18.31 3.22
CA ARG A 151 14.10 19.77 2.98
C ARG A 151 14.20 20.59 4.27
N VAL A 152 13.56 20.13 5.35
CA VAL A 152 13.69 20.77 6.68
C VAL A 152 15.15 20.72 7.17
N SER A 153 15.84 19.60 6.96
CA SER A 153 17.26 19.46 7.34
C SER A 153 18.19 20.32 6.47
N ALA A 154 17.83 20.53 5.20
CA ALA A 154 18.54 21.40 4.27
C ALA A 154 18.25 22.90 4.49
N HIS A 155 17.29 23.25 5.35
CA HIS A 155 16.80 24.61 5.56
C HIS A 155 16.12 25.22 4.32
N ASP A 156 15.52 24.37 3.48
CA ASP A 156 14.76 24.79 2.27
C ASP A 156 13.31 25.21 2.59
N ILE A 157 12.80 24.83 3.78
CA ILE A 157 11.51 25.17 4.39
C ILE A 157 11.61 25.18 5.91
#